data_AF-A0A1I4BFD7-F1
#
_entry.id   AF-A0A1I4BFD7-F1
#
_cell.length_a   1.000
_cell.length_b   1.000
_cell.length_c   1.000
_cell.angle_alpha   90.00
_cell.angle_beta   90.00
_cell.angle_gamma   90.00
#
_symmetry.space_group_name_H-M   'P 1'
#
loop_
_entity.id
_entity.type
_entity.pdbx_description
1 polymer ?
#
loop_
_entity_poly.entity_id
_entity_poly.type
_entity_poly.pdbx_seq_one_letter_code
_entity_poly.pdbx_strand_id
1 'polypeptide(L)'
;MTVVTETQKSRWTGERIARLGFLLGMGWDARRIAEDPIIASTPNNVHRQAQRFGLAFRAAAAALAVRLPPEAATLYDAAASKRNLTREAMIRLLLLVVASDATLIDNILDDGVWSWTMSLK
;
A
#
# COMPACT_ATOMS: atom_id res chain seq x y z
N MET A 1 -21.06 21.51 -29.91
CA MET A 1 -20.78 20.66 -28.73
C MET A 1 -20.65 19.23 -29.22
N THR A 2 -19.42 18.74 -29.39
CA THR A 2 -19.14 17.37 -29.81
C THR A 2 -19.30 16.45 -28.60
N VAL A 3 -20.40 15.70 -28.58
CA VAL A 3 -20.64 14.62 -27.62
C VAL A 3 -19.53 13.58 -27.84
N VAL A 4 -18.57 13.53 -26.92
CA VAL A 4 -17.58 12.46 -26.86
C VAL A 4 -18.37 11.19 -26.59
N THR A 5 -18.53 10.37 -27.61
CA THR A 5 -19.10 9.03 -27.53
C THR A 5 -18.18 8.17 -26.68
N GLU A 6 -18.47 8.17 -25.37
CA GLU A 6 -17.81 7.38 -24.34
C GLU A 6 -18.10 5.90 -24.59
N THR A 7 -17.37 5.35 -25.56
CA THR A 7 -17.45 3.96 -25.94
C THR A 7 -16.73 3.20 -24.84
N GLN A 8 -17.47 2.75 -23.83
CA GLN A 8 -17.04 1.74 -22.87
C GLN A 8 -16.35 0.63 -23.65
N LYS A 9 -15.00 0.61 -23.63
CA LYS A 9 -14.22 -0.37 -24.38
C LYS A 9 -14.53 -1.73 -23.76
N SER A 10 -15.41 -2.50 -24.39
CA SER A 10 -15.82 -3.82 -23.89
C SER A 10 -14.72 -4.88 -24.06
N ARG A 11 -13.81 -4.66 -25.02
CA ARG A 11 -12.76 -5.63 -25.41
C ARG A 11 -11.50 -5.50 -24.57
N TRP A 12 -11.18 -6.54 -23.80
CA TRP A 12 -9.92 -6.66 -23.05
C TRP A 12 -8.79 -7.09 -23.98
N THR A 13 -8.00 -6.11 -24.43
CA THR A 13 -6.77 -6.34 -25.22
C THR A 13 -5.64 -6.82 -24.32
N GLY A 14 -4.58 -7.40 -24.91
CA GLY A 14 -3.38 -7.81 -24.17
C GLY A 14 -2.76 -6.66 -23.35
N GLU A 15 -2.76 -5.45 -23.90
CA GLU A 15 -2.33 -4.23 -23.21
C GLU A 15 -3.18 -3.93 -21.96
N ARG A 16 -4.52 -4.01 -22.06
CA ARG A 16 -5.42 -3.79 -20.91
C ARG A 16 -5.24 -4.86 -19.84
N ILE A 17 -4.98 -6.10 -20.24
CA ILE A 17 -4.73 -7.21 -19.31
C ILE A 17 -3.40 -6.99 -18.58
N ALA A 18 -2.34 -6.62 -19.31
CA ALA A 18 -1.04 -6.30 -18.72
C ALA A 18 -1.14 -5.11 -17.75
N ARG A 19 -1.86 -4.05 -18.15
CA ARG A 19 -2.12 -2.88 -17.30
C ARG A 19 -2.88 -3.28 -16.02
N LEU A 20 -3.93 -4.09 -16.14
CA LEU A 20 -4.67 -4.61 -14.98
C LEU A 20 -3.76 -5.37 -14.00
N GLY A 21 -2.93 -6.28 -14.50
CA GLY A 21 -2.00 -7.04 -13.67
C GLY A 21 -0.99 -6.14 -12.94
N PHE A 22 -0.45 -5.13 -13.63
CA PHE A 22 0.45 -4.14 -13.04
C PHE A 22 -0.23 -3.33 -11.93
N LEU A 23 -1.41 -2.77 -12.19
CA LEU A 23 -2.16 -1.96 -11.21
C LEU A 23 -2.58 -2.78 -9.98
N LEU A 24 -2.97 -4.04 -10.19
CA LEU A 24 -3.24 -4.99 -9.10
C LEU A 24 -1.98 -5.30 -8.28
N GLY A 25 -0.82 -5.46 -8.94
CA GLY A 25 0.47 -5.65 -8.28
C GLY A 25 0.88 -4.46 -7.41
N MET A 26 0.49 -3.23 -7.80
CA MET A 26 0.63 -2.03 -6.97
C MET A 26 -0.40 -1.93 -5.83
N GLY A 27 -1.33 -2.89 -5.73
CA GLY A 27 -2.33 -2.93 -4.68
C GLY A 27 -3.51 -1.97 -4.91
N TRP A 28 -3.77 -1.55 -6.14
CA TRP A 28 -4.94 -0.71 -6.42
C TRP A 28 -6.24 -1.51 -6.29
N ASP A 29 -7.27 -0.88 -5.75
CA ASP A 29 -8.62 -1.44 -5.69
C ASP A 29 -9.35 -1.32 -7.04
N ALA A 30 -10.45 -2.05 -7.18
CA ALA A 30 -11.19 -2.13 -8.43
C ALA A 30 -11.85 -0.81 -8.86
N ARG A 31 -12.17 0.09 -7.91
CA ARG A 31 -12.74 1.41 -8.25
C ARG A 31 -11.67 2.28 -8.89
N ARG A 32 -10.50 2.37 -8.25
CA ARG A 32 -9.38 3.12 -8.78
C ARG A 32 -8.87 2.57 -10.13
N ILE A 33 -8.85 1.25 -10.29
CA ILE A 33 -8.48 0.61 -11.57
C ILE A 33 -9.51 0.90 -12.67
N ALA A 34 -10.80 0.95 -12.33
CA ALA A 34 -11.87 1.20 -13.30
C ALA A 34 -11.76 2.59 -13.96
N GLU A 35 -11.20 3.56 -13.24
CA GLU A 35 -10.98 4.94 -13.69
C GLU A 35 -9.67 5.14 -14.48
N ASP A 36 -8.77 4.14 -14.51
CA ASP A 36 -7.52 4.24 -15.29
C ASP A 36 -7.83 4.44 -16.79
N PRO A 37 -7.25 5.42 -17.49
CA PRO A 37 -7.62 5.75 -18.88
C PRO A 37 -7.42 4.61 -19.89
N ILE A 38 -6.52 3.66 -19.62
CA ILE A 38 -6.29 2.48 -20.46
C ILE A 38 -7.36 1.42 -20.15
N ILE A 39 -7.78 1.31 -18.88
CA ILE A 39 -8.82 0.38 -18.45
C ILE A 39 -10.22 0.90 -18.75
N ALA A 40 -10.59 2.12 -18.36
CA ALA A 40 -11.87 2.80 -18.62
C ALA A 40 -13.07 1.85 -18.62
N SER A 41 -13.43 1.35 -17.43
CA SER A 41 -14.39 0.25 -17.25
C SER A 41 -15.23 0.48 -15.98
N THR A 42 -16.13 -0.44 -15.66
CA THR A 42 -16.80 -0.46 -14.36
C THR A 42 -16.06 -1.37 -13.37
N PRO A 43 -16.11 -1.09 -12.05
CA PRO A 43 -15.45 -1.93 -11.04
C PRO A 43 -15.87 -3.40 -11.10
N ASN A 44 -17.17 -3.67 -11.35
CA ASN A 44 -17.70 -5.02 -11.50
C ASN A 44 -17.09 -5.76 -12.70
N ASN A 45 -16.88 -5.07 -13.82
CA ASN A 45 -16.23 -5.67 -14.97
C ASN A 45 -14.74 -5.92 -14.71
N VAL A 46 -14.05 -5.02 -14.01
CA VAL A 46 -12.65 -5.23 -13.60
C VAL A 46 -12.54 -6.49 -12.72
N HIS A 47 -13.41 -6.67 -11.72
CA HIS A 47 -13.42 -7.88 -10.88
C HIS A 47 -13.62 -9.15 -11.71
N ARG A 48 -14.61 -9.16 -12.60
CA ARG A 48 -14.91 -10.31 -13.46
C ARG A 48 -13.70 -10.69 -14.33
N GLN A 49 -12.97 -9.70 -14.82
CA GLN A 49 -11.86 -9.91 -15.75
C GLN A 49 -10.60 -10.32 -15.00
N ALA A 50 -10.32 -9.72 -13.84
CA ALA A 50 -9.26 -10.17 -12.95
C ALA A 50 -9.43 -11.66 -12.61
N GLN A 51 -10.64 -12.08 -12.22
CA GLN A 51 -10.94 -13.50 -11.97
C GLN A 51 -10.70 -14.38 -13.21
N ARG A 52 -11.15 -13.94 -14.39
CA ARG A 52 -10.97 -14.66 -15.65
C ARG A 52 -9.49 -14.88 -16.00
N PHE A 53 -8.62 -13.95 -15.62
CA PHE A 53 -7.18 -14.03 -15.86
C PHE A 53 -6.40 -14.60 -14.65
N GLY A 54 -7.08 -15.12 -13.62
CA GLY A 54 -6.43 -15.68 -12.43
C GLY A 54 -5.73 -14.64 -11.54
N LEU A 55 -6.10 -13.36 -11.68
CA LEU A 55 -5.57 -12.26 -10.89
C LEU A 55 -6.44 -12.05 -9.64
N ALA A 56 -5.81 -11.99 -8.48
CA ALA A 56 -6.48 -11.74 -7.21
C ALA A 56 -6.27 -10.30 -6.75
N PHE A 57 -7.35 -9.63 -6.35
CA PHE A 57 -7.29 -8.42 -5.55
C PHE A 57 -6.78 -8.80 -4.16
N ARG A 58 -5.46 -8.81 -4.00
CA ARG A 58 -4.85 -8.91 -2.68
C ARG A 58 -4.97 -7.54 -2.05
N ALA A 59 -5.48 -7.49 -0.81
CA ALA A 59 -5.39 -6.26 -0.03
C ALA A 59 -3.92 -5.81 -0.06
N ALA A 60 -3.69 -4.56 -0.47
CA ALA A 60 -2.37 -3.92 -0.49
C ALA A 60 -1.70 -3.84 0.91
N ALA A 61 -2.27 -4.49 1.93
CA ALA A 61 -1.64 -4.71 3.22
C ALA A 61 -0.22 -5.31 3.06
N ALA A 62 0.04 -6.11 2.02
CA ALA A 62 1.38 -6.61 1.73
C ALA A 62 2.31 -5.58 1.05
N ALA A 63 1.77 -4.61 0.28
CA ALA A 63 2.55 -3.56 -0.37
C ALA A 63 2.91 -2.41 0.60
N LEU A 64 2.15 -2.27 1.70
CA LEU A 64 2.39 -1.34 2.80
C LEU A 64 2.95 -2.03 4.07
N ALA A 65 3.33 -3.31 3.98
CA ALA A 65 3.99 -3.99 5.08
C ALA A 65 5.37 -3.37 5.30
N VAL A 66 5.50 -2.54 6.35
CA VAL A 66 6.79 -2.02 6.81
C VAL A 66 7.70 -3.22 7.09
N ARG A 67 8.68 -3.44 6.21
CA ARG A 67 9.67 -4.50 6.37
C ARG A 67 10.72 -4.03 7.36
N LEU A 68 10.61 -4.51 8.59
CA LEU A 68 11.58 -4.24 9.65
C LEU A 68 12.69 -5.30 9.65
N PRO A 69 13.93 -4.94 10.04
CA PRO A 69 14.95 -5.92 10.38
C PRO A 69 14.44 -6.92 11.43
N PRO A 70 14.92 -8.18 11.42
CA PRO A 70 14.41 -9.23 12.33
C PRO A 70 14.46 -8.83 13.81
N GLU A 71 15.53 -8.15 14.23
CA GLU A 71 15.70 -7.69 15.62
C GLU A 71 14.68 -6.62 16.01
N ALA A 72 14.39 -5.67 15.12
CA ALA A 72 13.35 -4.68 15.37
C ALA A 72 11.97 -5.34 15.39
N ALA A 73 11.71 -6.28 14.47
CA ALA A 73 10.45 -7.00 14.39
C ALA A 73 10.12 -7.75 15.69
N THR A 74 11.08 -8.43 16.31
CA THR A 74 10.88 -9.15 17.58
C THR A 74 10.60 -8.19 18.74
N LEU A 75 11.26 -7.03 18.78
CA LEU A 75 10.98 -5.99 19.79
C LEU A 75 9.56 -5.45 19.68
N TYR A 76 9.09 -5.16 18.46
CA TYR A 76 7.73 -4.70 18.25
C TYR A 76 6.68 -5.77 18.52
N ASP A 77 6.95 -7.04 18.18
CA ASP A 77 6.06 -8.15 18.53
C ASP A 77 5.90 -8.29 20.04
N ALA A 78 7.02 -8.32 20.77
CA ALA A 78 7.00 -8.44 22.23
C ALA A 78 6.26 -7.26 22.88
N ALA A 79 6.44 -6.04 22.37
CA ALA A 79 5.72 -4.86 22.85
C ALA A 79 4.21 -4.92 22.54
N ALA A 80 3.84 -5.44 21.36
CA ALA A 80 2.46 -5.55 20.90
C ALA A 80 1.70 -6.64 21.67
N SER A 81 2.32 -7.80 21.91
CA SER A 81 1.74 -8.88 22.71
C SER A 81 1.40 -8.43 24.13
N LYS A 82 2.24 -7.64 24.79
CA LYS A 82 1.96 -7.08 26.13
C LYS A 82 0.70 -6.21 26.19
N ARG A 83 0.20 -5.74 25.05
CA ARG A 83 -0.93 -4.82 24.92
C ARG A 83 -2.09 -5.42 24.14
N ASN A 84 -2.06 -6.71 23.83
CA ASN A 84 -3.04 -7.39 22.98
C ASN A 84 -3.25 -6.69 21.62
N LEU A 85 -2.17 -6.16 21.03
CA LEU A 85 -2.19 -5.52 19.73
C LEU A 85 -1.46 -6.37 18.69
N THR A 86 -1.79 -6.17 17.41
CA THR A 86 -0.93 -6.63 16.31
C THR A 86 0.26 -5.69 16.17
N ARG A 87 1.36 -6.17 15.56
CA ARG A 87 2.53 -5.34 15.26
C ARG A 87 2.15 -4.09 14.45
N GLU A 88 1.28 -4.24 13.48
CA GLU A 88 0.80 -3.14 12.63
C GLU A 88 0.00 -2.11 13.43
N ALA A 89 -0.89 -2.56 14.33
CA ALA A 89 -1.65 -1.67 15.21
C ALA A 89 -0.72 -0.91 16.18
N MET A 90 0.32 -1.59 16.70
CA MET A 90 1.35 -0.97 17.53
C MET A 90 2.11 0.14 16.78
N ILE A 91 2.60 -0.15 15.56
CA ILE A 91 3.33 0.82 14.76
C ILE A 91 2.45 2.04 14.45
N ARG A 92 1.17 1.83 14.09
CA ARG A 92 0.22 2.93 13.89
C ARG A 92 0.03 3.77 15.15
N LEU A 93 -0.12 3.15 16.31
CA LEU A 93 -0.25 3.87 17.58
C LEU A 93 0.97 4.73 17.86
N LEU A 94 2.17 4.19 17.65
CA LEU A 94 3.42 4.94 17.83
C LEU A 94 3.51 6.14 16.90
N LEU A 95 3.16 5.98 15.61
CA LEU A 95 3.14 7.08 14.66
C LEU A 95 2.17 8.19 15.09
N LEU A 96 1.00 7.83 15.63
CA LEU A 96 0.04 8.80 16.15
C LEU A 96 0.55 9.53 17.41
N VAL A 97 1.20 8.81 18.33
CA VAL A 97 1.82 9.42 19.52
C VAL A 97 2.93 10.37 19.13
N VAL A 98 3.81 9.95 18.22
CA VAL A 98 4.91 10.78 17.75
C VAL A 98 4.39 12.03 17.02
N ALA A 99 3.34 11.89 16.21
CA ALA A 99 2.69 13.02 15.54
C ALA A 99 1.89 13.95 16.46
N SER A 100 1.65 13.57 17.73
CA SER A 100 0.95 14.43 18.69
C SER A 100 1.80 15.60 19.20
N ASP A 101 3.12 15.54 19.01
CA ASP A 101 4.06 16.60 19.35
C ASP A 101 4.93 16.92 18.12
N ALA A 102 4.85 18.16 17.64
CA ALA A 102 5.56 18.62 16.46
C ALA A 102 7.09 18.53 16.60
N THR A 103 7.62 18.64 17.82
CA THR A 103 9.07 18.61 18.07
C THR A 103 9.61 17.18 18.25
N LEU A 104 8.74 16.24 18.59
CA LEU A 104 9.13 14.86 18.90
C LEU A 104 9.57 14.10 17.64
N ILE A 105 8.99 14.39 16.48
CA ILE A 105 9.43 13.80 15.20
C ILE A 105 10.88 14.18 14.93
N ASP A 106 11.19 15.48 14.98
CA ASP A 106 12.53 15.99 14.66
C ASP A 106 13.56 15.45 15.66
N ASN A 107 13.25 15.45 16.96
CA ASN A 107 14.13 14.89 17.99
C ASN A 107 14.45 13.41 17.77
N ILE A 108 13.44 12.58 17.44
CA ILE A 108 13.65 11.14 17.17
C ILE A 108 14.52 10.93 15.92
N LEU A 109 14.31 11.74 14.88
CA LEU A 109 15.07 11.64 13.64
C LEU A 109 16.51 12.08 13.84
N ASP A 110 16.74 13.18 14.55
CA ASP A 110 18.08 13.69 14.84
C ASP A 110 18.88 12.69 15.68
N ASP A 111 18.32 12.17 16.79
CA ASP A 111 18.95 11.15 17.63
C ASP A 111 19.30 9.88 16.85
N GLY A 112 18.43 9.49 15.92
CA GLY A 112 18.68 8.38 15.00
C GLY A 112 19.92 8.60 14.15
N VAL A 113 20.08 9.78 13.54
CA VAL A 113 21.22 10.12 12.66
C VAL A 113 22.54 10.10 13.43
N TRP A 114 22.59 10.59 14.68
CA TRP A 114 23.80 10.60 15.49
C TRP A 114 24.33 9.19 15.81
N SER A 115 23.43 8.22 16.02
CA SER A 115 23.77 6.81 16.27
C SER A 115 24.51 6.15 15.10
N TRP A 116 24.12 6.43 13.86
CA TRP A 116 24.78 5.88 12.67
C TRP A 116 26.14 6.51 12.40
N THR A 117 26.31 7.80 12.70
CA THR A 117 27.60 8.49 12.51
C THR A 117 28.68 8.11 13.52
N MET A 118 28.32 7.63 14.72
CA MET A 118 29.30 7.19 15.72
C MET A 118 29.79 5.74 15.53
N SER A 119 29.03 4.87 14.84
CA SER A 119 29.46 3.49 14.51
C SER A 119 30.49 3.40 13.36
N LEU A 120 30.87 4.52 12.75
CA LEU A 120 31.82 4.59 11.63
C LEU A 120 33.22 5.10 12.04
N LYS A 121 33.57 5.07 13.33
CA LYS A 121 34.92 5.31 13.85
C LYS A 121 35.41 4.10 14.64
#